data_AF-A0A4P6L2B8-F1
#
_entry.id   AF-A0A4P6L2B8-F1
#
_cell.length_a   1.000
_cell.length_b   1.000
_cell.length_c   1.000
_cell.angle_alpha   90.00
_cell.angle_beta   90.00
_cell.angle_gamma   90.00
#
_symmetry.space_group_name_H-M   'P 1'
#
loop_
_entity.id
_entity.type
_entity.pdbx_description
1 polymer ?
#
loop_
_entity_poly.entity_id
_entity_poly.type
_entity_poly.pdbx_seq_one_letter_code
_entity_poly.pdbx_strand_id
1 'polypeptide(L)'
;MRTFTAVTLFLLASTAARADAPDSRSDSLRITAQSDARTVIRSIPEEAATERFEVLALGGGTVSYVGLADGPIGGVVFMAGKLHGTLTRPQAETFYSCRGYATARHHYWAQEAGRWADSLVKAAQPAPDVELQFSGKSTLKSIKAVLENPAINQVKALVEMGTNPFKVVKVLSKVRSDHRQREFDEDMLEELGDLVPGDSEQRLADVLRPQDLTFLEHGIVMAYPKYSVEFLVSDNKIQALQQPSFLQIARAKPALFYAPNTTWSSCTPEKWVEAVPAAPQG
;
A
#
# COMPACT_ATOMS: atom_id res chain seq x y z
N MET A 1 -46.41 10.43 56.23
CA MET A 1 -47.34 9.93 55.18
C MET A 1 -46.56 9.04 54.23
N ARG A 2 -47.11 7.87 53.92
CA ARG A 2 -46.48 6.76 53.20
C ARG A 2 -46.67 6.87 51.68
N THR A 3 -45.66 6.40 50.94
CA THR A 3 -45.70 5.67 49.65
C THR A 3 -46.38 6.32 48.43
N PHE A 4 -45.69 6.44 47.30
CA PHE A 4 -45.63 5.38 46.27
C PHE A 4 -44.63 5.75 45.17
N THR A 5 -43.66 4.86 44.94
CA THR A 5 -42.73 4.83 43.82
C THR A 5 -43.47 4.28 42.59
N ALA A 6 -43.46 4.98 41.46
CA ALA A 6 -43.93 4.46 40.19
C ALA A 6 -42.75 4.41 39.21
N VAL A 7 -42.20 3.21 39.03
CA VAL A 7 -41.22 2.88 37.99
C VAL A 7 -42.03 2.51 36.74
N THR A 8 -42.02 3.38 35.73
CA THR A 8 -42.63 3.07 34.43
C THR A 8 -41.53 2.56 33.50
N LEU A 9 -41.53 1.25 33.28
CA LEU A 9 -40.64 0.53 32.37
C LEU A 9 -41.16 0.73 30.94
N PHE A 10 -40.49 1.56 30.13
CA PHE A 10 -40.77 1.65 28.70
C PHE A 10 -39.91 0.61 27.95
N LEU A 11 -40.54 -0.52 27.62
CA LEU A 11 -40.03 -1.51 26.68
C LEU A 11 -40.08 -0.94 25.26
N LEU A 12 -38.95 -0.46 24.74
CA LEU A 12 -38.75 -0.24 23.31
C LEU A 12 -38.23 -1.53 22.69
N ALA A 13 -39.14 -2.25 22.04
CA ALA A 13 -38.83 -3.39 21.19
C ALA A 13 -38.10 -2.90 19.93
N SER A 14 -36.78 -3.09 19.90
CA SER A 14 -35.94 -2.85 18.74
C SER A 14 -36.19 -3.96 17.70
N THR A 15 -37.10 -3.73 16.76
CA THR A 15 -37.14 -4.51 15.52
C THR A 15 -35.88 -4.18 14.74
N ALA A 16 -34.91 -5.09 14.77
CA ALA A 16 -33.73 -5.08 13.92
C ALA A 16 -34.18 -5.17 12.46
N ALA A 17 -34.35 -4.01 11.82
CA ALA A 17 -34.34 -3.91 10.37
C ALA A 17 -32.94 -4.29 9.93
N ARG A 18 -32.83 -5.49 9.38
CA ARG A 18 -31.66 -6.00 8.68
C ARG A 18 -31.42 -5.07 7.50
N ALA A 19 -30.53 -4.10 7.68
CA ALA A 19 -30.04 -3.29 6.58
C ALA A 19 -29.20 -4.23 5.70
N ASP A 20 -29.70 -4.52 4.51
CA ASP A 20 -28.88 -5.01 3.41
C ASP A 20 -27.71 -4.03 3.26
N ALA A 21 -26.50 -4.53 3.54
CA ALA A 21 -25.28 -3.75 3.32
C ALA A 21 -25.11 -3.56 1.80
N PRO A 22 -25.11 -2.32 1.28
CA PRO A 22 -24.62 -2.09 -0.06
C PRO A 22 -23.09 -2.16 0.00
N ASP A 23 -22.53 -3.05 -0.81
CA ASP A 23 -21.10 -3.21 -1.10
C ASP A 23 -20.58 -2.03 -1.95
N SER A 24 -20.89 -0.78 -1.55
CA SER A 24 -20.49 0.42 -2.25
C SER A 24 -19.19 0.95 -1.64
N ARG A 25 -18.05 0.47 -2.15
CA ARG A 25 -16.82 1.29 -2.07
C ARG A 25 -17.15 2.64 -2.68
N SER A 26 -16.90 3.71 -1.93
CA SER A 26 -17.08 5.06 -2.44
C SER A 26 -16.11 5.28 -3.60
N ASP A 27 -16.63 5.65 -4.78
CA ASP A 27 -15.84 6.00 -5.97
C ASP A 27 -14.96 7.24 -5.74
N SER A 28 -15.11 7.91 -4.60
CA SER A 28 -14.33 9.07 -4.20
C SER A 28 -13.87 9.02 -2.75
N LEU A 29 -12.72 9.62 -2.45
CA LEU A 29 -12.19 9.78 -1.10
C LEU A 29 -11.77 11.24 -0.88
N ARG A 30 -12.37 11.89 0.13
CA ARG A 30 -12.00 13.25 0.53
C ARG A 30 -10.95 13.24 1.64
N ILE A 31 -9.88 13.98 1.42
CA ILE A 31 -8.75 14.17 2.32
C ILE A 31 -8.74 15.63 2.76
N THR A 32 -8.67 15.86 4.06
CA THR A 32 -8.64 17.20 4.66
C THR A 32 -7.46 17.31 5.63
N ALA A 33 -7.20 18.50 6.15
CA ALA A 33 -6.21 18.70 7.21
C ALA A 33 -6.46 17.85 8.49
N GLN A 34 -7.68 17.35 8.70
CA GLN A 34 -8.01 16.49 9.85
C GLN A 34 -7.78 15.00 9.56
N SER A 35 -7.73 14.61 8.29
CA SER A 35 -7.53 13.22 7.89
C SER A 35 -6.20 12.68 8.41
N ASP A 36 -6.21 11.43 8.86
CA ASP A 36 -5.02 10.68 9.24
C ASP A 36 -4.42 9.98 8.02
N ALA A 37 -3.10 10.10 7.84
CA ALA A 37 -2.40 9.58 6.67
C ALA A 37 -2.59 8.07 6.49
N ARG A 38 -2.45 7.26 7.55
CA ARG A 38 -2.54 5.80 7.46
C ARG A 38 -3.95 5.36 7.14
N THR A 39 -4.94 5.98 7.78
CA THR A 39 -6.35 5.75 7.48
C THR A 39 -6.65 6.04 6.01
N VAL A 40 -6.15 7.17 5.49
CA VAL A 40 -6.32 7.54 4.08
C VAL A 40 -5.63 6.54 3.15
N ILE A 41 -4.35 6.24 3.37
CA ILE A 41 -3.56 5.32 2.53
C ILE A 41 -4.19 3.91 2.48
N ARG A 42 -4.69 3.41 3.62
CA ARG A 42 -5.39 2.12 3.71
C ARG A 42 -6.77 2.15 3.04
N SER A 43 -7.44 3.30 3.01
CA SER A 43 -8.75 3.44 2.35
C SER A 43 -8.67 3.58 0.84
N ILE A 44 -7.51 3.94 0.28
CA ILE A 44 -7.30 3.98 -1.17
C ILE A 44 -7.27 2.54 -1.70
N PRO A 45 -8.13 2.16 -2.66
CA PRO A 45 -8.15 0.81 -3.21
C PRO A 45 -6.78 0.39 -3.75
N GLU A 46 -6.41 -0.89 -3.59
CA GLU A 46 -5.15 -1.44 -4.11
C GLU A 46 -4.98 -1.06 -5.59
N GLU A 47 -6.05 -1.16 -6.38
CA GLU A 47 -6.06 -0.92 -7.81
C GLU A 47 -5.88 0.54 -8.26
N ALA A 48 -6.07 1.47 -7.34
CA ALA A 48 -6.00 2.91 -7.60
C ALA A 48 -4.63 3.51 -7.27
N ALA A 49 -3.70 2.72 -6.70
CA ALA A 49 -2.43 3.24 -6.23
C ALA A 49 -1.24 2.49 -6.81
N THR A 50 -0.45 3.16 -7.65
CA THR A 50 0.79 2.61 -8.22
C THR A 50 1.75 2.16 -7.12
N GLU A 51 1.77 2.92 -6.02
CA GLU A 51 2.61 2.63 -4.87
C GLU A 51 2.15 3.37 -3.61
N ARG A 52 2.62 2.87 -2.47
CA ARG A 52 2.48 3.41 -1.13
C ARG A 52 3.79 3.22 -0.39
N PHE A 53 4.22 4.22 0.35
CA PHE A 53 5.31 4.02 1.30
C PHE A 53 5.20 4.93 2.50
N GLU A 54 5.86 4.51 3.56
CA GLU A 54 6.10 5.32 4.75
C GLU A 54 7.59 5.26 5.06
N VAL A 55 8.21 6.40 5.35
CA VAL A 55 9.64 6.48 5.67
C VAL A 55 9.90 7.36 6.87
N LEU A 56 10.95 7.03 7.61
CA LEU A 56 11.51 7.90 8.62
C LEU A 56 12.39 8.95 7.90
N ALA A 57 11.92 10.20 7.86
CA ALA A 57 12.66 11.30 7.25
C ALA A 57 13.88 11.70 8.08
N LEU A 58 14.82 12.44 7.48
CA LEU A 58 16.07 12.85 8.16
C LEU A 58 15.82 13.71 9.41
N GLY A 59 14.70 14.46 9.43
CA GLY A 59 14.26 15.23 10.60
C GLY A 59 13.62 14.42 11.72
N GLY A 60 13.56 13.09 11.62
CA GLY A 60 12.95 12.19 12.61
C GLY A 60 11.43 12.09 12.56
N GLY A 61 10.77 12.81 11.65
CA GLY A 61 9.34 12.68 11.38
C GLY A 61 9.04 11.62 10.32
N THR A 62 7.81 11.13 10.29
CA THR A 62 7.35 10.20 9.24
C THR A 62 6.82 10.98 8.04
N VAL A 63 7.24 10.55 6.85
CA VAL A 63 6.65 10.96 5.56
C VAL A 63 5.97 9.75 4.97
N SER A 64 4.69 9.91 4.64
CA SER A 64 3.89 8.87 3.99
C SER A 64 3.45 9.36 2.62
N TYR A 65 3.42 8.47 1.63
CA TYR A 65 3.10 8.81 0.26
C TYR A 65 2.25 7.73 -0.39
N VAL A 66 1.38 8.16 -1.29
CA VAL A 66 0.66 7.29 -2.21
C VAL A 66 0.74 7.87 -3.62
N GLY A 67 1.26 7.08 -4.56
CA GLY A 67 1.18 7.34 -5.98
C GLY A 67 -0.13 6.76 -6.53
N LEU A 68 -0.85 7.51 -7.36
CA LEU A 68 -2.14 7.11 -7.90
C LEU A 68 -2.00 6.58 -9.31
N ALA A 69 -2.80 5.57 -9.67
CA ALA A 69 -2.79 4.93 -10.99
C ALA A 69 -3.59 5.71 -12.04
N ASP A 70 -4.56 6.51 -11.60
CA ASP A 70 -5.50 7.25 -12.43
C ASP A 70 -5.95 8.55 -11.76
N GLY A 71 -6.59 9.42 -12.54
CA GLY A 71 -7.08 10.71 -12.08
C GLY A 71 -6.09 11.88 -12.25
N PRO A 72 -6.56 13.12 -11.99
CA PRO A 72 -5.79 14.34 -12.22
C PRO A 72 -4.61 14.51 -11.24
N ILE A 73 -4.74 13.95 -10.04
CA ILE A 73 -3.70 13.96 -9.01
C ILE A 73 -2.79 12.76 -9.24
N GLY A 74 -1.48 12.99 -9.30
CA GLY A 74 -0.48 11.94 -9.49
C GLY A 74 -0.11 11.22 -8.19
N GLY A 75 -0.09 11.96 -7.09
CA GLY A 75 0.19 11.38 -5.78
C GLY A 75 -0.14 12.34 -4.64
N VAL A 76 -0.26 11.79 -3.44
CA VAL A 76 -0.57 12.53 -2.21
C VAL A 76 0.55 12.32 -1.21
N VAL A 77 1.03 13.41 -0.63
CA VAL A 77 2.14 13.44 0.33
C VAL A 77 1.60 13.84 1.70
N PHE A 78 1.98 13.06 2.71
CA PHE A 78 1.69 13.31 4.10
C PHE A 78 2.98 13.53 4.87
N MET A 79 2.96 14.46 5.81
CA MET A 79 4.06 14.74 6.72
C MET A 79 3.52 14.76 8.14
N ALA A 80 4.17 14.04 9.05
CA ALA A 80 3.73 13.88 10.43
C ALA A 80 2.26 13.41 10.53
N GLY A 81 1.85 12.49 9.65
CA GLY A 81 0.51 11.91 9.63
C GLY A 81 -0.59 12.80 9.06
N LYS A 82 -0.28 14.00 8.55
CA LYS A 82 -1.25 14.97 8.01
C LYS A 82 -0.99 15.29 6.55
N LEU A 83 -2.04 15.69 5.82
CA LEU A 83 -1.93 16.11 4.43
C LEU A 83 -0.95 17.28 4.31
N HIS A 84 0.12 17.08 3.54
CA HIS A 84 1.12 18.11 3.24
C HIS A 84 0.85 18.71 1.86
N GLY A 85 0.58 17.87 0.86
CA GLY A 85 0.31 18.33 -0.49
C GLY A 85 0.16 17.22 -1.51
N THR A 86 0.14 17.60 -2.77
CA THR A 86 -0.05 16.68 -3.91
C THR A 86 1.03 16.83 -4.97
N LEU A 87 1.24 15.77 -5.74
CA LEU A 87 2.01 15.80 -6.98
C LEU A 87 1.08 15.81 -8.19
N THR A 88 1.52 16.47 -9.25
CA THR A 88 0.94 16.28 -10.58
C THR A 88 1.23 14.87 -11.10
N ARG A 89 0.44 14.40 -12.07
CA ARG A 89 0.63 13.09 -12.72
C ARG A 89 2.07 12.90 -13.25
N PRO A 90 2.64 13.82 -14.05
CA PRO A 90 4.02 13.65 -14.55
C PRO A 90 5.06 13.61 -13.43
N GLN A 91 4.88 14.38 -12.36
CA GLN A 91 5.80 14.35 -11.22
C GLN A 91 5.76 13.00 -10.51
N ALA A 92 4.57 12.46 -10.24
CA ALA A 92 4.43 11.16 -9.59
C ALA A 92 5.01 10.01 -10.43
N GLU A 93 4.78 10.03 -11.75
CA GLU A 93 5.35 9.06 -12.69
C GLU A 93 6.89 9.16 -12.73
N THR A 94 7.42 10.37 -12.81
CA THR A 94 8.88 10.61 -12.80
C THR A 94 9.50 10.12 -11.48
N PHE A 95 8.85 10.40 -10.36
CA PHE A 95 9.30 9.95 -9.03
C PHE A 95 9.33 8.42 -8.93
N TYR A 96 8.27 7.75 -9.37
CA TYR A 96 8.17 6.28 -9.42
C TYR A 96 9.27 5.69 -10.31
N SER A 97 9.43 6.20 -11.53
CA SER A 97 10.45 5.76 -12.48
C SER A 97 11.86 5.94 -11.94
N CYS A 98 12.17 7.07 -11.32
CA CYS A 98 13.51 7.33 -10.81
C CYS A 98 13.89 6.45 -9.60
N ARG A 99 12.96 6.19 -8.67
CA ARG A 99 13.22 5.23 -7.57
C ARG A 99 13.34 3.80 -8.07
N GLY A 100 12.60 3.47 -9.13
CA GLY A 100 12.71 2.19 -9.81
C GLY A 100 14.04 2.00 -10.50
N TYR A 101 14.50 3.02 -11.21
CA TYR A 101 15.82 3.06 -11.84
C TYR A 101 16.95 2.92 -10.81
N ALA A 102 16.90 3.67 -9.70
CA ALA A 102 17.87 3.55 -8.61
C ALA A 102 17.93 2.10 -8.11
N THR A 103 16.78 1.52 -7.79
CA THR A 103 16.66 0.14 -7.32
C THR A 103 17.19 -0.88 -8.32
N ALA A 104 16.87 -0.72 -9.61
CA ALA A 104 17.31 -1.62 -10.67
C ALA A 104 18.83 -1.57 -10.91
N ARG A 105 19.51 -0.49 -10.53
CA ARG A 105 20.97 -0.33 -10.64
C ARG A 105 21.76 -0.86 -9.45
N HIS A 106 21.17 -1.79 -8.68
CA HIS A 106 21.74 -2.38 -7.47
C HIS A 106 21.98 -1.38 -6.32
N HIS A 107 21.42 -0.17 -6.41
CA HIS A 107 21.38 0.78 -5.30
C HIS A 107 19.93 0.91 -4.83
N TYR A 108 19.53 0.06 -3.89
CA TYR A 108 18.15 0.06 -3.41
C TYR A 108 17.75 1.45 -2.90
N TRP A 109 16.65 2.00 -3.43
CA TRP A 109 16.27 3.40 -3.25
C TRP A 109 16.17 3.80 -1.78
N ALA A 110 15.67 2.90 -0.92
CA ALA A 110 15.40 3.22 0.46
C ALA A 110 16.67 3.36 1.30
N GLN A 111 17.85 2.97 0.80
CA GLN A 111 19.13 3.36 1.43
C GLN A 111 19.25 4.88 1.57
N GLU A 112 18.56 5.63 0.71
CA GLU A 112 18.44 7.09 0.76
C GLU A 112 16.99 7.52 1.01
N ALA A 113 16.19 6.70 1.71
CA ALA A 113 14.76 6.91 1.96
C ALA A 113 14.47 8.32 2.47
N GLY A 114 15.24 8.78 3.47
CA GLY A 114 15.10 10.13 4.01
C GLY A 114 15.31 11.24 2.98
N ARG A 115 16.32 11.11 2.10
CA ARG A 115 16.58 12.09 1.02
C ARG A 115 15.46 12.09 -0.02
N TRP A 116 14.96 10.91 -0.40
CA TRP A 116 13.82 10.77 -1.31
C TRP A 116 12.54 11.36 -0.73
N ALA A 117 12.27 11.16 0.57
CA ALA A 117 11.14 11.79 1.24
C ALA A 117 11.27 13.31 1.30
N ASP A 118 12.44 13.83 1.68
CA ASP A 118 12.65 15.28 1.78
C ASP A 118 12.47 15.97 0.43
N SER A 119 12.93 15.34 -0.67
CA SER A 119 12.72 15.90 -2.00
C SER A 119 11.28 15.79 -2.48
N LEU A 120 10.57 14.72 -2.11
CA LEU A 120 9.15 14.57 -2.35
C LEU A 120 8.34 15.67 -1.64
N VAL A 121 8.63 15.93 -0.37
CA VAL A 121 7.99 16.99 0.43
C VAL A 121 8.25 18.37 -0.17
N LYS A 122 9.45 18.62 -0.71
CA LYS A 122 9.80 19.88 -1.41
C LYS A 122 9.07 20.04 -2.74
N ALA A 123 8.85 18.96 -3.48
CA ALA A 123 8.19 18.99 -4.79
C ALA A 123 6.65 19.05 -4.67
N ALA A 124 6.09 18.64 -3.54
CA ALA A 124 4.66 18.62 -3.27
C ALA A 124 4.07 20.03 -3.29
N GLN A 125 2.97 20.21 -4.02
CA GLN A 125 2.19 21.44 -4.02
C GLN A 125 1.23 21.41 -2.83
N PRO A 126 1.26 22.42 -1.93
CA PRO A 126 0.37 22.47 -0.78
C PRO A 126 -1.10 22.43 -1.20
N ALA A 127 -1.89 21.59 -0.52
CA ALA A 127 -3.33 21.45 -0.77
C ALA A 127 -4.08 21.41 0.57
N PRO A 128 -5.07 22.29 0.81
CA PRO A 128 -5.83 22.31 2.07
C PRO A 128 -6.81 21.14 2.18
N ASP A 129 -7.38 20.75 1.04
CA ASP A 129 -8.21 19.57 0.87
C ASP A 129 -8.05 19.00 -0.53
N VAL A 130 -8.28 17.69 -0.63
CA VAL A 130 -8.09 16.91 -1.86
C VAL A 130 -9.23 15.92 -1.97
N GLU A 131 -9.83 15.83 -3.16
CA GLU A 131 -10.78 14.77 -3.48
C GLU A 131 -10.15 13.83 -4.50
N LEU A 132 -9.99 12.57 -4.11
CA LEU A 132 -9.54 11.51 -5.00
C LEU A 132 -10.77 10.88 -5.64
N GLN A 133 -10.71 10.62 -6.95
CA GLN A 133 -11.74 9.90 -7.68
C GLN A 133 -11.10 8.64 -8.28
N PHE A 134 -11.73 7.50 -8.06
CA PHE A 134 -11.24 6.20 -8.49
C PHE A 134 -12.05 5.73 -9.68
N SER A 135 -11.40 5.47 -10.82
CA SER A 135 -12.13 5.05 -12.02
C SER A 135 -12.56 3.58 -12.01
N GLY A 136 -12.07 2.79 -11.04
CA GLY A 136 -12.22 1.34 -11.00
C GLY A 136 -11.52 0.59 -12.15
N LYS A 137 -10.88 1.31 -13.10
CA LYS A 137 -10.13 0.73 -14.22
C LYS A 137 -8.73 0.35 -13.76
N SER A 138 -8.65 -0.84 -13.19
CA SER A 138 -7.47 -1.39 -12.55
C SER A 138 -6.30 -1.64 -13.52
N THR A 139 -5.25 -0.82 -13.48
CA THR A 139 -3.91 -1.14 -14.01
C THR A 139 -3.20 -2.19 -13.11
N LEU A 140 -3.62 -2.34 -11.86
CA LEU A 140 -2.91 -3.10 -10.81
C LEU A 140 -3.40 -4.53 -10.56
N LYS A 141 -4.62 -4.91 -10.97
CA LYS A 141 -4.95 -6.34 -11.22
C LYS A 141 -3.91 -6.96 -12.14
N SER A 142 -3.32 -6.18 -13.05
CA SER A 142 -2.18 -6.65 -13.83
C SER A 142 -0.98 -6.94 -12.92
N ILE A 143 -0.54 -6.01 -12.05
CA ILE A 143 0.67 -6.19 -11.22
C ILE A 143 0.51 -7.26 -10.14
N LYS A 144 -0.63 -7.32 -9.42
CA LYS A 144 -0.91 -8.39 -8.44
C LYS A 144 -1.04 -9.76 -9.12
N ALA A 145 -1.80 -9.87 -10.21
CA ALA A 145 -1.88 -11.12 -11.00
C ALA A 145 -0.56 -11.51 -11.69
N VAL A 146 0.38 -10.56 -11.78
CA VAL A 146 1.71 -10.75 -12.37
C VAL A 146 2.76 -11.14 -11.33
N LEU A 147 2.63 -10.64 -10.10
CA LEU A 147 3.46 -11.01 -8.95
C LEU A 147 2.95 -12.28 -8.27
N GLU A 148 1.70 -12.67 -8.54
CA GLU A 148 1.19 -14.00 -8.22
C GLU A 148 2.02 -15.07 -8.93
N ASN A 149 2.74 -15.82 -8.11
CA ASN A 149 3.49 -17.02 -8.45
C ASN A 149 2.66 -17.94 -9.37
N PRO A 150 3.19 -18.50 -10.48
CA PRO A 150 2.46 -19.39 -11.39
C PRO A 150 1.78 -20.61 -10.74
N ALA A 151 2.07 -20.89 -9.46
CA ALA A 151 1.41 -21.91 -8.66
C ALA A 151 -0.08 -21.66 -8.35
N ILE A 152 -0.60 -20.43 -8.48
CA ILE A 152 -2.01 -20.10 -8.14
C ILE A 152 -2.97 -20.18 -9.35
N ASN A 153 -2.46 -20.38 -10.56
CA ASN A 153 -3.28 -20.53 -11.77
C ASN A 153 -3.92 -21.94 -11.98
N GLN A 154 -3.93 -22.81 -10.97
CA GLN A 154 -4.63 -24.11 -11.02
C GLN A 154 -5.89 -24.15 -10.15
N VAL A 155 -6.84 -23.27 -10.41
CA VAL A 155 -8.25 -23.51 -10.01
C VAL A 155 -9.14 -23.48 -11.25
N LYS A 156 -8.90 -24.42 -12.16
CA LYS A 156 -9.90 -24.87 -13.13
C LYS A 156 -10.65 -26.05 -12.49
N ALA A 157 -11.54 -25.74 -11.54
CA ALA A 157 -12.37 -26.75 -10.88
C ALA A 157 -13.73 -26.17 -10.44
N LEU A 158 -14.39 -25.50 -11.37
CA LEU A 158 -15.83 -25.26 -11.31
C LEU A 158 -16.39 -25.67 -12.67
N VAL A 159 -16.53 -26.98 -12.86
CA VAL A 159 -17.47 -27.70 -13.75
C VAL A 159 -17.05 -29.17 -13.63
N GLU A 160 -17.65 -29.87 -12.67
CA GLU A 160 -17.88 -31.33 -12.65
C GLU A 160 -18.39 -31.70 -11.25
N MET A 161 -19.59 -31.22 -10.90
CA MET A 161 -20.37 -31.80 -9.81
C MET A 161 -20.94 -33.14 -10.29
N GLY A 162 -20.06 -34.14 -10.34
CA GLY A 162 -20.41 -35.56 -10.38
C GLY A 162 -20.24 -36.15 -8.98
N THR A 163 -21.35 -36.50 -8.36
CA THR A 163 -21.54 -37.00 -6.98
C THR A 163 -20.59 -38.15 -6.60
N ASN A 164 -19.50 -37.83 -5.88
CA ASN A 164 -18.73 -38.79 -5.08
C ASN A 164 -18.52 -38.24 -3.66
N PRO A 165 -19.08 -38.88 -2.61
CA PRO A 165 -19.06 -38.36 -1.25
C PRO A 165 -17.65 -38.16 -0.66
N PHE A 166 -16.66 -38.94 -1.09
CA PHE A 166 -15.27 -38.75 -0.66
C PHE A 166 -14.63 -37.49 -1.26
N LYS A 167 -15.02 -37.11 -2.49
CA LYS A 167 -14.59 -35.84 -3.09
C LYS A 167 -15.25 -34.65 -2.39
N VAL A 168 -16.49 -34.78 -1.93
CA VAL A 168 -17.18 -33.72 -1.16
C VAL A 168 -16.47 -33.45 0.17
N VAL A 169 -16.08 -34.47 0.93
CA VAL A 169 -15.32 -34.28 2.19
C VAL A 169 -13.94 -33.68 1.93
N LYS A 170 -13.26 -34.07 0.84
CA LYS A 170 -11.97 -33.48 0.44
C LYS A 170 -12.11 -32.02 0.00
N VAL A 171 -13.19 -31.67 -0.68
CA VAL A 171 -13.51 -30.29 -1.06
C VAL A 171 -13.88 -29.47 0.16
N LEU A 172 -14.71 -29.98 1.09
CA LEU A 172 -15.08 -29.26 2.31
C LEU A 172 -13.91 -29.07 3.28
N SER A 173 -13.02 -30.06 3.41
CA SER A 173 -11.79 -29.93 4.20
C SER A 173 -10.81 -28.94 3.57
N LYS A 174 -10.68 -28.94 2.24
CA LYS A 174 -9.92 -27.93 1.50
C LYS A 174 -10.51 -26.54 1.66
N VAL A 175 -11.83 -26.38 1.53
CA VAL A 175 -12.51 -25.09 1.74
C VAL A 175 -12.32 -24.59 3.18
N ARG A 176 -12.37 -25.48 4.17
CA ARG A 176 -12.10 -25.12 5.57
C ARG A 176 -10.64 -24.75 5.83
N SER A 177 -9.68 -25.47 5.24
CA SER A 177 -8.26 -25.12 5.35
C SER A 177 -7.97 -23.81 4.63
N ASP A 178 -8.54 -23.61 3.45
CA ASP A 178 -8.39 -22.38 2.66
C ASP A 178 -9.03 -21.20 3.39
N HIS A 179 -10.16 -21.38 4.07
CA HIS A 179 -10.78 -20.33 4.88
C HIS A 179 -9.94 -19.96 6.09
N ARG A 180 -9.44 -20.94 6.86
CA ARG A 180 -8.52 -20.67 7.99
C ARG A 180 -7.23 -20.02 7.55
N GLN A 181 -6.70 -20.41 6.39
CA GLN A 181 -5.51 -19.79 5.83
C GLN A 181 -5.78 -18.34 5.43
N ARG A 182 -6.97 -18.03 4.90
CA ARG A 182 -7.37 -16.65 4.60
C ARG A 182 -7.52 -15.80 5.85
N GLU A 183 -8.19 -16.31 6.89
CA GLU A 183 -8.28 -15.62 8.18
C GLU A 183 -6.88 -15.31 8.73
N PHE A 184 -5.98 -16.31 8.74
CA PHE A 184 -4.59 -16.10 9.14
C PHE A 184 -3.86 -15.06 8.27
N ASP A 185 -4.07 -15.09 6.96
CA ASP A 185 -3.44 -14.14 6.03
C ASP A 185 -3.98 -12.71 6.20
N GLU A 186 -5.26 -12.56 6.53
CA GLU A 186 -5.91 -11.29 6.85
C GLU A 186 -5.37 -10.72 8.18
N ASP A 187 -5.33 -11.54 9.24
CA ASP A 187 -4.75 -11.17 10.54
C ASP A 187 -3.28 -10.72 10.39
N MET A 188 -2.50 -11.45 9.59
CA MET A 188 -1.09 -11.10 9.35
C MET A 188 -0.92 -9.82 8.52
N LEU A 189 -1.82 -9.55 7.57
CA LEU A 189 -1.82 -8.29 6.83
C LEU A 189 -2.17 -7.11 7.72
N GLU A 190 -3.06 -7.28 8.68
CA GLU A 190 -3.40 -6.26 9.68
C GLU A 190 -2.19 -5.97 10.57
N GLU A 191 -1.56 -7.00 11.15
CA GLU A 191 -0.39 -6.87 12.02
C GLU A 191 0.82 -6.26 11.29
N LEU A 192 1.13 -6.72 10.06
CA LEU A 192 2.16 -6.09 9.22
C LEU A 192 1.78 -4.65 8.87
N GLY A 193 0.49 -4.42 8.64
CA GLY A 193 -0.08 -3.13 8.34
C GLY A 193 0.12 -2.14 9.48
N ASP A 194 0.18 -2.59 10.74
CA ASP A 194 0.31 -1.75 11.95
C ASP A 194 1.73 -1.30 12.27
N LEU A 195 2.74 -1.96 11.71
CA LEU A 195 4.14 -1.55 11.79
C LEU A 195 4.38 -0.20 11.11
N VAL A 196 5.23 0.62 11.71
CA VAL A 196 5.59 1.96 11.21
C VAL A 196 7.10 2.17 11.19
N PRO A 197 7.61 3.07 10.32
CA PRO A 197 8.98 3.55 10.45
C PRO A 197 9.27 4.04 11.87
N GLY A 198 10.40 3.60 12.42
CA GLY A 198 10.82 3.82 13.81
C GLY A 198 10.62 2.62 14.73
N ASP A 199 9.71 1.68 14.39
CA ASP A 199 9.58 0.42 15.12
C ASP A 199 10.86 -0.41 15.05
N SER A 200 11.08 -1.25 16.08
CA SER A 200 12.23 -2.15 16.11
C SER A 200 12.14 -3.27 15.08
N GLU A 201 13.29 -3.72 14.59
CA GLU A 201 13.42 -4.95 13.79
C GLU A 201 12.77 -6.17 14.48
N GLN A 202 12.96 -6.29 15.80
CA GLN A 202 12.40 -7.41 16.56
C GLN A 202 10.87 -7.46 16.46
N ARG A 203 10.20 -6.31 16.60
CA ARG A 203 8.74 -6.20 16.44
C ARG A 203 8.28 -6.70 15.07
N LEU A 204 9.00 -6.34 14.01
CA LEU A 204 8.71 -6.85 12.65
C LEU A 204 8.91 -8.36 12.55
N ALA A 205 10.01 -8.88 13.12
CA ALA A 205 10.31 -10.30 13.12
C ALA A 205 9.33 -11.15 13.97
N ASP A 206 8.75 -10.55 15.03
CA ASP A 206 7.75 -11.17 15.89
C ASP A 206 6.38 -11.28 15.21
N VAL A 207 6.02 -10.30 14.37
CA VAL A 207 4.83 -10.38 13.51
C VAL A 207 5.02 -11.49 12.48
N LEU A 208 6.09 -11.39 11.68
CA LEU A 208 6.37 -12.38 10.66
C LEU A 208 7.85 -12.38 10.27
N ARG A 209 8.44 -13.57 10.24
CA ARG A 209 9.80 -13.74 9.70
C ARG A 209 9.84 -13.43 8.20
N PRO A 210 10.92 -12.78 7.73
CA PRO A 210 11.03 -12.39 6.33
C PRO A 210 11.06 -13.64 5.43
N GLN A 211 10.36 -13.56 4.30
CA GLN A 211 10.30 -14.64 3.31
C GLN A 211 11.45 -14.52 2.30
N ASP A 212 11.86 -13.28 2.01
CA ASP A 212 13.03 -12.95 1.23
C ASP A 212 13.83 -11.86 1.97
N LEU A 213 15.15 -12.01 1.97
CA LEU A 213 16.09 -11.12 2.65
C LEU A 213 17.13 -10.66 1.65
N THR A 214 17.37 -9.35 1.62
CA THR A 214 18.46 -8.77 0.85
C THR A 214 19.34 -7.94 1.75
N PHE A 215 20.60 -8.36 1.90
CA PHE A 215 21.61 -7.62 2.64
C PHE A 215 22.12 -6.46 1.80
N LEU A 216 22.12 -5.27 2.38
CA LEU A 216 22.66 -4.05 1.81
C LEU A 216 23.90 -3.63 2.58
N GLU A 217 24.64 -2.66 2.07
CA GLU A 217 25.82 -2.12 2.76
C GLU A 217 25.46 -1.55 4.14
N HIS A 218 24.28 -0.91 4.24
CA HIS A 218 23.82 -0.21 5.45
C HIS A 218 22.39 -0.63 5.85
N GLY A 219 22.14 -1.93 5.95
CA GLY A 219 20.88 -2.48 6.46
C GLY A 219 20.42 -3.74 5.74
N ILE A 220 19.17 -4.12 5.97
CA ILE A 220 18.54 -5.29 5.36
C ILE A 220 17.17 -4.92 4.80
N VAL A 221 16.84 -5.46 3.63
CA VAL A 221 15.47 -5.45 3.11
C VAL A 221 14.81 -6.76 3.51
N MET A 222 13.77 -6.65 4.33
CA MET A 222 12.88 -7.74 4.73
C MET A 222 11.65 -7.69 3.83
N ALA A 223 11.59 -8.60 2.86
CA ALA A 223 10.49 -8.64 1.89
C ALA A 223 9.52 -9.79 2.18
N TYR A 224 8.25 -9.51 1.92
CA TYR A 224 7.13 -10.41 2.12
C TYR A 224 6.35 -10.52 0.80
N PRO A 225 6.87 -11.25 -0.20
CA PRO A 225 6.26 -11.37 -1.52
C PRO A 225 4.78 -11.74 -1.50
N LYS A 226 4.39 -12.64 -0.60
CA LYS A 226 2.98 -13.05 -0.44
C LYS A 226 2.04 -11.87 -0.20
N TYR A 227 2.52 -10.85 0.51
CA TYR A 227 1.75 -9.67 0.92
C TYR A 227 2.14 -8.41 0.13
N SER A 228 3.02 -8.54 -0.86
CA SER A 228 3.53 -7.45 -1.70
C SER A 228 4.04 -6.26 -0.87
N VAL A 229 4.67 -6.52 0.28
CA VAL A 229 5.27 -5.49 1.13
C VAL A 229 6.74 -5.79 1.37
N GLU A 230 7.52 -4.73 1.50
CA GLU A 230 8.90 -4.82 1.97
C GLU A 230 9.19 -3.72 2.99
N PHE A 231 10.12 -4.04 3.89
CA PHE A 231 10.61 -3.15 4.92
C PHE A 231 12.11 -3.01 4.75
N LEU A 232 12.61 -1.77 4.78
CA LEU A 232 14.02 -1.53 5.01
C LEU A 232 14.25 -1.40 6.51
N VAL A 233 15.17 -2.20 7.03
CA VAL A 233 15.64 -2.10 8.41
C VAL A 233 17.09 -1.65 8.42
N SER A 234 17.39 -0.65 9.25
CA SER A 234 18.75 -0.23 9.55
C SER A 234 18.81 0.28 10.98
N ASP A 235 19.94 0.12 11.65
CA ASP A 235 20.13 0.45 13.06
C ASP A 235 19.06 -0.19 13.98
N ASN A 236 18.70 -1.44 13.71
CA ASN A 236 17.65 -2.22 14.40
C ASN A 236 16.26 -1.58 14.36
N LYS A 237 16.00 -0.67 13.41
CA LYS A 237 14.71 0.01 13.24
C LYS A 237 14.23 -0.05 11.81
N ILE A 238 12.91 -0.08 11.63
CA ILE A 238 12.26 0.10 10.35
C ILE A 238 12.52 1.55 9.88
N GLN A 239 13.21 1.68 8.75
CA GLN A 239 13.48 2.97 8.11
C GLN A 239 12.46 3.30 7.04
N ALA A 240 11.98 2.27 6.33
CA ALA A 240 10.99 2.40 5.28
C ALA A 240 10.07 1.19 5.24
N LEU A 241 8.80 1.42 4.90
CA LEU A 241 7.84 0.43 4.44
C LEU A 241 7.44 0.80 3.01
N GLN A 242 7.35 -0.17 2.11
CA GLN A 242 7.02 0.03 0.71
C GLN A 242 6.06 -1.05 0.20
N GLN A 243 5.02 -0.61 -0.51
CA GLN A 243 4.00 -1.45 -1.13
C GLN A 243 3.64 -0.91 -2.52
N PRO A 244 3.62 -1.71 -3.61
CA PRO A 244 4.14 -3.07 -3.68
C PRO A 244 5.65 -3.11 -3.41
N SER A 245 6.21 -4.30 -3.14
CA SER A 245 7.66 -4.48 -2.98
C SER A 245 8.40 -4.02 -4.24
N PHE A 246 9.16 -2.92 -4.12
CA PHE A 246 9.92 -2.34 -5.22
C PHE A 246 11.06 -3.25 -5.64
N LEU A 247 11.71 -3.91 -4.67
CA LEU A 247 12.81 -4.81 -4.95
C LEU A 247 12.35 -6.00 -5.80
N GLN A 248 11.18 -6.57 -5.51
CA GLN A 248 10.60 -7.64 -6.31
C GLN A 248 10.22 -7.17 -7.70
N ILE A 249 9.59 -5.99 -7.82
CA ILE A 249 9.26 -5.42 -9.12
C ILE A 249 10.52 -5.18 -9.96
N ALA A 250 11.59 -4.63 -9.37
CA ALA A 250 12.84 -4.40 -10.06
C ALA A 250 13.50 -5.68 -10.56
N ARG A 251 13.41 -6.77 -9.79
CA ARG A 251 13.94 -8.09 -10.17
C ARG A 251 13.09 -8.77 -11.25
N ALA A 252 11.77 -8.71 -11.12
CA ALA A 252 10.85 -9.46 -11.98
C ALA A 252 10.46 -8.69 -13.25
N LYS A 253 10.20 -7.39 -13.14
CA LYS A 253 9.66 -6.53 -14.21
C LYS A 253 10.19 -5.09 -14.15
N PRO A 254 11.50 -4.88 -14.35
CA PRO A 254 12.09 -3.54 -14.33
C PRO A 254 11.50 -2.59 -15.38
N ALA A 255 10.91 -3.13 -16.46
CA ALA A 255 10.24 -2.36 -17.50
C ALA A 255 9.07 -1.51 -16.98
N LEU A 256 8.47 -1.85 -15.83
CA LEU A 256 7.41 -1.04 -15.21
C LEU A 256 7.91 0.35 -14.77
N PHE A 257 9.21 0.51 -14.54
CA PHE A 257 9.81 1.79 -14.18
C PHE A 257 10.20 2.63 -15.38
N TYR A 258 10.06 2.10 -16.60
CA TYR A 258 10.45 2.81 -17.80
C TYR A 258 9.46 3.95 -18.11
N ALA A 259 9.99 5.17 -18.20
CA ALA A 259 9.28 6.32 -18.73
C ALA A 259 10.07 6.90 -19.93
N PRO A 260 9.41 7.14 -21.08
CA PRO A 260 10.08 7.68 -22.25
C PRO A 260 10.62 9.10 -21.99
N ASN A 261 11.69 9.48 -22.69
CA ASN A 261 12.36 10.78 -22.59
C ASN A 261 12.96 11.11 -21.21
N THR A 262 13.08 10.13 -20.32
CA THR A 262 13.70 10.32 -19.01
C THR A 262 15.22 10.47 -19.15
N THR A 263 15.76 11.55 -18.59
CA THR A 263 17.18 11.77 -18.33
C THR A 263 17.58 10.98 -17.09
N TRP A 264 17.86 9.68 -17.25
CA TRP A 264 18.13 8.75 -16.16
C TRP A 264 19.28 9.18 -15.23
N SER A 265 20.25 9.95 -15.71
CA SER A 265 21.33 10.52 -14.89
C SER A 265 20.83 11.53 -13.85
N SER A 266 19.65 12.11 -14.04
CA SER A 266 18.99 13.01 -13.09
C SER A 266 18.10 12.28 -12.09
N CYS A 267 17.97 10.95 -12.17
CA CYS A 267 17.23 10.14 -11.22
C CYS A 267 18.01 9.96 -9.91
N THR A 268 18.13 11.06 -9.17
CA THR A 268 18.66 11.12 -7.80
C THR A 268 17.61 11.79 -6.90
N PRO A 269 17.71 11.65 -5.57
CA PRO A 269 16.78 12.31 -4.67
C PRO A 269 16.66 13.82 -4.93
N GLU A 270 17.75 14.49 -5.31
CA GLU A 270 17.77 15.96 -5.49
C GLU A 270 17.23 16.43 -6.84
N LYS A 271 17.30 15.60 -7.89
CA LYS A 271 17.13 16.05 -9.28
C LYS A 271 16.03 15.35 -10.04
N TRP A 272 15.33 14.39 -9.42
CA TRP A 272 14.32 13.60 -10.13
C TRP A 272 13.24 14.46 -10.80
N VAL A 273 12.88 15.62 -10.23
CA VAL A 273 11.88 16.53 -10.82
C VAL A 273 12.28 17.02 -12.21
N GLU A 274 13.59 17.09 -12.49
CA GLU A 274 14.18 17.52 -13.76
C GLU A 274 14.42 16.34 -14.72
N ALA A 275 14.15 15.10 -14.30
CA ALA A 275 14.48 13.92 -15.08
C ALA A 275 13.60 13.77 -16.33
N VAL A 276 12.36 14.25 -16.31
CA VAL A 276 11.52 14.30 -17.52
C VAL A 276 11.42 15.76 -17.98
N PRO A 277 11.94 16.10 -19.18
CA PRO A 277 11.85 17.46 -19.68
C PRO A 277 10.38 17.85 -19.89
N ALA A 278 10.05 19.11 -19.60
CA ALA A 278 8.72 19.65 -19.88
C ALA A 278 8.39 19.40 -21.37
N ALA A 279 7.17 18.94 -21.65
CA ALA A 279 6.72 18.72 -23.02
C ALA A 279 6.99 19.99 -23.85
N PRO A 280 7.56 19.87 -25.06
CA PRO A 280 7.73 21.03 -25.92
C PRO A 280 6.37 21.69 -26.10
N GLN A 281 6.30 23.00 -25.80
CA GLN A 281 5.11 23.80 -26.08
C GLN A 281 4.97 23.84 -27.60
N GLY A 282 4.08 23.00 -28.13
CA GLY A 282 3.68 22.99 -29.54
C GLY A 282 2.53 23.95 -29.79
#